data_AF-A0A7X7U3W7-F1
#
_entry.id   AF-A0A7X7U3W7-F1
#
_cell.length_a   1.000
_cell.length_b   1.000
_cell.length_c   1.000
_cell.angle_alpha   90.00
_cell.angle_beta   90.00
_cell.angle_gamma   90.00
#
_symmetry.space_group_name_H-M   'P 1'
#
loop_
_entity.id
_entity.type
_entity.pdbx_description
1 polymer ?
#
loop_
_entity_poly.entity_id
_entity_poly.type
_entity_poly.pdbx_seq_one_letter_code
_entity_poly.pdbx_strand_id
1 'polypeptide(L)'
;QAWKKTPCTIVASEVQERQEGDEPYVFTVRYQYEYEGQAYEGTGYRRGYNGSGEYSKAQELTQKYPAGLTASCYVNPENPNEAVLERDNMLFGLVLFFPLIFVLIGAGGLYFTWRRRPPEEARPIAQVGTAAVRAKGLGRFGLAAFFSIFAVVGGVTFYFLSYKPIAWTLAAESWVQTPCRVLRAEVRDHDSDDGTTYSVYVLYEYEFDGRTYKCDRYDFVGGSSSGYDSKAEIVAEYESAERPVCYVDPANPSQAVLKRGFHAGLLLGLIPLPFLLVGVGGIVFALRSKRRFAGGGGSWGRIGPIGPMGSADGGSQVLVAASTPKAKFIAVSIGAIVWNGIIALFAVLAFRSGQDGKNLPPVLFVLLFVGVGLALASAAIYQFLALFNPRPTVELSRGAIPLGGTAEVRWSFRGQTSRIQELVVMLRGVEEARYRSGKNTRTAQNTFYELELHRTADSYQIASGQVGFVMPADTMHSFEAANNKILWSLEVHGSIKGWPDVKESFKINVVPGAAS
;
A
#
# COMPACT_ATOMS: atom_id res chain seq x y z
N GLN A 1 23.15 11.36 -26.82
CA GLN A 1 24.57 11.58 -26.47
C GLN A 1 24.66 12.47 -25.24
N ALA A 2 25.75 12.40 -24.48
CA ALA A 2 25.85 13.06 -23.18
C ALA A 2 26.39 14.50 -23.32
N TRP A 3 25.61 15.48 -22.86
CA TRP A 3 26.06 16.88 -22.74
C TRP A 3 27.29 16.96 -21.81
N LYS A 4 28.28 17.77 -22.18
CA LYS A 4 29.58 17.83 -21.50
C LYS A 4 29.52 18.82 -20.33
N LYS A 5 29.92 18.35 -19.13
CA LYS A 5 29.94 19.16 -17.92
C LYS A 5 31.16 20.09 -17.95
N THR A 6 30.92 21.39 -17.83
CA THR A 6 31.93 22.46 -17.98
C THR A 6 31.77 23.47 -16.83
N PRO A 7 32.86 23.99 -16.24
CA PRO A 7 32.74 25.08 -15.27
C PRO A 7 32.21 26.35 -15.95
N CYS A 8 31.34 27.07 -15.26
CA CYS A 8 30.78 28.33 -15.73
C CYS A 8 30.67 29.34 -14.58
N THR A 9 30.65 30.62 -14.91
CA THR A 9 30.48 31.71 -13.94
C THR A 9 29.16 32.41 -14.22
N ILE A 10 28.29 32.48 -13.20
CA ILE A 10 27.03 33.21 -13.30
C ILE A 10 27.33 34.71 -13.35
N VAL A 11 26.87 35.39 -14.39
CA VAL A 11 27.05 36.84 -14.61
C VAL A 11 25.82 37.62 -14.14
N ALA A 12 24.62 37.11 -14.40
CA ALA A 12 23.37 37.72 -13.96
C ALA A 12 22.37 36.64 -13.54
N SER A 13 21.53 36.98 -12.57
CA SER A 13 20.55 36.07 -11.98
C SER A 13 19.42 36.88 -11.37
N GLU A 14 18.25 36.82 -11.98
CA GLU A 14 17.11 37.66 -11.60
C GLU A 14 15.77 36.96 -11.89
N VAL A 15 14.71 37.48 -11.27
CA VAL A 15 13.33 37.07 -11.58
C VAL A 15 12.73 38.13 -12.50
N GLN A 16 12.32 37.72 -13.69
CA GLN A 16 11.59 38.54 -14.63
C GLN A 16 10.10 38.22 -14.58
N GLU A 17 9.26 39.24 -14.46
CA GLU A 17 7.80 39.09 -14.50
C GLU A 17 7.29 39.37 -15.92
N ARG A 18 6.52 38.42 -16.48
CA ARG A 18 5.82 38.56 -17.76
C ARG A 18 4.38 38.97 -17.53
N GLN A 19 3.82 39.74 -18.46
CA GLN A 19 2.45 40.26 -18.35
C GLN A 19 1.36 39.21 -18.66
N GLU A 20 1.70 38.14 -19.40
CA GLU A 20 0.75 37.11 -19.83
C GLU A 20 1.33 35.69 -19.64
N GLY A 21 0.42 34.74 -19.39
CA GLY A 21 0.70 33.30 -19.26
C GLY A 21 0.57 32.77 -17.83
N ASP A 22 0.36 31.45 -17.71
CA ASP A 22 0.12 30.76 -16.42
C ASP A 22 1.36 30.74 -15.50
N GLU A 23 2.54 30.99 -16.06
CA GLU A 23 3.83 31.02 -15.38
C GLU A 23 4.50 32.40 -15.53
N PRO A 24 3.97 33.47 -14.91
CA PRO A 24 4.43 34.84 -15.15
C PRO A 24 5.85 35.10 -14.59
N TYR A 25 6.31 34.33 -13.60
CA TYR A 25 7.63 34.56 -12.98
C TYR A 25 8.70 33.66 -13.60
N VAL A 26 9.61 34.25 -14.35
CA VAL A 26 10.68 33.54 -15.06
C VAL A 26 12.00 33.78 -14.35
N PHE A 27 12.68 32.70 -13.98
CA PHE A 27 14.08 32.77 -13.59
C PHE A 27 14.94 33.00 -14.83
N THR A 28 15.53 34.19 -14.91
CA THR A 28 16.45 34.58 -15.98
C THR A 28 17.88 34.54 -15.44
N VAL A 29 18.72 33.76 -16.11
CA VAL A 29 20.13 33.59 -15.74
C VAL A 29 21.00 33.82 -16.96
N ARG A 30 22.18 34.38 -16.73
CA ARG A 30 23.22 34.52 -17.75
C ARG A 30 24.53 34.06 -17.14
N TYR A 31 25.27 33.22 -17.86
CA TYR A 31 26.53 32.69 -17.40
C TYR A 31 27.51 32.53 -18.54
N GLN A 32 28.80 32.64 -18.22
CA GLN A 32 29.89 32.49 -19.17
C GLN A 32 30.62 31.18 -18.94
N TYR A 33 31.04 30.53 -20.01
CA TYR A 33 31.82 29.29 -19.97
C TYR A 33 32.78 29.22 -21.13
N GLU A 34 33.83 28.41 -20.96
CA GLU A 34 34.80 28.14 -22.02
C GLU A 34 34.64 26.71 -22.50
N TYR A 35 34.53 26.53 -23.81
CA TYR A 35 34.42 25.22 -24.44
C TYR A 35 35.37 25.14 -25.64
N GLU A 36 36.26 24.14 -25.64
CA GLU A 36 37.25 23.93 -26.72
C GLU A 36 38.12 25.16 -27.05
N GLY A 37 38.45 25.97 -26.02
CA GLY A 37 39.29 27.16 -26.16
C GLY A 37 38.55 28.42 -26.65
N GLN A 38 37.21 28.36 -26.78
CA GLN A 38 36.37 29.50 -27.11
C GLN A 38 35.43 29.86 -25.97
N ALA A 39 35.22 31.15 -25.74
CA ALA A 39 34.29 31.65 -24.74
C ALA A 39 32.87 31.72 -25.31
N TYR A 40 31.91 31.27 -24.52
CA TYR A 40 30.49 31.27 -24.84
C TYR A 40 29.68 31.84 -23.68
N GLU A 41 28.47 32.28 -24.01
CA GLU A 41 27.48 32.74 -23.04
C GLU A 41 26.23 31.87 -23.13
N GLY A 42 25.73 31.44 -21.98
CA GLY A 42 24.53 30.63 -21.86
C GLY A 42 23.48 31.32 -21.01
N THR A 43 22.21 31.07 -21.35
CA THR A 43 21.05 31.59 -20.61
C THR A 43 20.09 30.52 -20.14
N GLY A 44 20.32 29.26 -20.55
CA GLY A 44 19.45 28.15 -20.20
C GLY A 44 19.63 27.69 -18.75
N TYR A 45 18.54 27.63 -17.98
CA TYR A 45 18.52 26.92 -16.70
C TYR A 45 18.36 25.41 -16.92
N ARG A 46 17.25 24.99 -17.53
CA ARG A 46 16.91 23.59 -17.84
C ARG A 46 16.08 23.55 -19.12
N ARG A 47 16.18 22.45 -19.87
CA ARG A 47 15.36 22.25 -21.08
C ARG A 47 13.87 22.23 -20.72
N GLY A 48 13.05 22.98 -21.47
CA GLY A 48 11.60 23.06 -21.26
C GLY A 48 11.16 23.87 -20.03
N TYR A 49 12.07 24.60 -19.37
CA TYR A 49 11.71 25.53 -18.32
C TYR A 49 11.03 26.77 -18.92
N ASN A 50 9.79 27.02 -18.51
CA ASN A 50 8.99 28.15 -19.00
C ASN A 50 8.67 29.19 -17.93
N GLY A 51 9.04 28.99 -16.67
CA GLY A 51 8.76 29.91 -15.58
C GLY A 51 8.18 29.21 -14.35
N SER A 52 7.48 29.98 -13.53
CA SER A 52 6.67 29.49 -12.43
C SER A 52 5.45 30.39 -12.22
N GLY A 53 4.34 29.79 -11.78
CA GLY A 53 3.23 30.52 -11.18
C GLY A 53 3.63 31.23 -9.89
N GLU A 54 4.64 30.73 -9.17
CA GLU A 54 5.04 31.26 -7.86
C GLU A 54 6.34 32.08 -7.97
N TYR A 55 6.29 33.34 -7.54
CA TYR A 55 7.44 34.23 -7.46
C TYR A 55 8.53 33.63 -6.55
N SER A 56 8.16 33.09 -5.38
CA SER A 56 9.13 32.52 -4.44
C SER A 56 9.91 31.34 -5.02
N LYS A 57 9.34 30.56 -5.94
CA LYS A 57 10.05 29.48 -6.66
C LYS A 57 11.11 30.03 -7.62
N ALA A 58 10.79 31.08 -8.39
CA ALA A 58 11.76 31.74 -9.25
C ALA A 58 12.86 32.42 -8.42
N GLN A 59 12.50 33.03 -7.29
CA GLN A 59 13.44 33.67 -6.36
C GLN A 59 14.33 32.68 -5.61
N GLU A 60 13.88 31.43 -5.39
CA GLU A 60 14.74 30.37 -4.85
C GLU A 60 15.85 30.00 -5.85
N LEU A 61 15.57 30.06 -7.16
CA LEU A 61 16.59 29.82 -8.19
C LEU A 61 17.63 30.93 -8.27
N THR A 62 17.24 32.20 -8.06
CA THR A 62 18.21 33.31 -8.01
C THR A 62 19.16 33.18 -6.82
N GLN A 63 18.67 32.69 -5.68
CA GLN A 63 19.49 32.37 -4.50
C GLN A 63 20.37 31.15 -4.69
N LYS A 64 19.90 30.15 -5.46
CA LYS A 64 20.69 28.97 -5.80
C LYS A 64 21.82 29.30 -6.77
N TYR A 65 21.63 30.28 -7.65
CA TYR A 65 22.58 30.71 -8.67
C TYR A 65 22.84 32.22 -8.62
N PRO A 66 23.43 32.77 -7.53
CA PRO A 66 23.69 34.19 -7.44
C PRO A 66 24.76 34.64 -8.44
N ALA A 67 24.71 35.91 -8.85
CA ALA A 67 25.76 36.51 -9.68
C ALA A 67 27.13 36.38 -8.99
N GLY A 68 28.16 36.03 -9.77
CA GLY A 68 29.50 35.72 -9.30
C GLY A 68 29.72 34.26 -8.86
N LEU A 69 28.67 33.43 -8.80
CA LEU A 69 28.82 32.00 -8.47
C LEU A 69 29.57 31.26 -9.58
N THR A 70 30.61 30.51 -9.23
CA THR A 70 31.19 29.49 -10.10
C THR A 70 30.39 28.18 -9.97
N ALA A 71 29.68 27.82 -11.02
CA ALA A 71 28.83 26.63 -11.10
C ALA A 71 29.31 25.65 -12.19
N SER A 72 28.61 24.54 -12.37
CA SER A 72 28.81 23.66 -13.54
C SER A 72 27.64 23.81 -14.49
N CYS A 73 27.91 24.13 -15.76
CA CYS A 73 26.93 24.03 -16.84
C CYS A 73 27.14 22.72 -17.62
N TYR A 74 26.15 22.38 -18.42
CA TYR A 74 26.21 21.29 -19.39
C TYR A 74 26.11 21.90 -20.77
N VAL A 75 27.14 21.70 -21.60
CA VAL A 75 27.24 22.24 -22.95
C VAL A 75 26.87 21.15 -23.95
N ASN A 76 26.07 21.49 -24.96
CA ASN A 76 25.79 20.61 -26.09
C ASN A 76 27.03 20.52 -27.00
N PRO A 77 27.66 19.33 -27.15
CA PRO A 77 28.85 19.19 -27.99
C PRO A 77 28.60 19.42 -29.49
N GLU A 78 27.35 19.25 -29.96
CA GLU A 78 26.97 19.50 -31.36
C GLU A 78 26.72 20.99 -31.65
N ASN A 79 26.37 21.76 -30.62
CA ASN A 79 26.15 23.19 -30.70
C ASN A 79 26.59 23.88 -29.39
N PRO A 80 27.85 24.34 -29.30
CA PRO A 80 28.38 24.94 -28.07
C PRO A 80 27.69 26.22 -27.59
N ASN A 81 26.85 26.86 -28.41
CA ASN A 81 26.00 27.99 -27.97
C ASN A 81 24.80 27.55 -27.13
N GLU A 82 24.51 26.25 -27.08
CA GLU A 82 23.45 25.68 -26.28
C GLU A 82 24.04 25.07 -25.00
N ALA A 83 23.74 25.69 -23.87
CA ALA A 83 24.10 25.18 -22.55
C ALA A 83 22.93 25.30 -21.57
N VAL A 84 22.91 24.41 -20.57
CA VAL A 84 21.96 24.43 -19.44
C VAL A 84 22.67 24.24 -18.11
N LEU A 85 22.22 24.90 -17.05
CA LEU A 85 22.74 24.72 -15.69
C LEU A 85 22.32 23.38 -15.06
N GLU A 86 21.14 22.87 -15.41
CA GLU A 86 20.59 21.66 -14.84
C GLU A 86 20.00 20.73 -15.92
N ARG A 87 20.28 19.43 -15.79
CA ARG A 87 19.75 18.40 -16.68
C ARG A 87 18.44 17.81 -16.15
N ASP A 88 17.58 17.38 -17.06
CA ASP A 88 16.38 16.64 -16.70
C ASP A 88 16.73 15.31 -16.01
N ASN A 89 16.07 15.07 -14.87
CA ASN A 89 16.18 13.81 -14.16
C ASN A 89 15.08 12.86 -14.66
N MET A 90 15.44 11.93 -15.55
CA MET A 90 14.52 10.92 -16.11
C MET A 90 13.82 10.03 -15.06
N LEU A 91 14.29 10.02 -13.80
CA LEU A 91 13.65 9.27 -12.72
C LEU A 91 12.20 9.71 -12.43
N PHE A 92 11.83 10.97 -12.72
CA PHE A 92 10.48 11.48 -12.49
C PHE A 92 9.42 10.74 -13.34
N GLY A 93 9.79 10.25 -14.52
CA GLY A 93 8.91 9.44 -15.36
C GLY A 93 8.52 8.09 -14.74
N LEU A 94 9.31 7.56 -13.80
CA LEU A 94 8.96 6.34 -13.07
C LEU A 94 7.82 6.55 -12.06
N VAL A 95 7.59 7.79 -11.61
CA VAL A 95 6.47 8.15 -10.73
C VAL A 95 5.12 7.98 -11.45
N LEU A 96 5.07 8.19 -12.77
CA LEU A 96 3.85 7.97 -13.59
C LEU A 96 3.44 6.49 -13.68
N PHE A 97 4.39 5.56 -13.52
CA PHE A 97 4.09 4.11 -13.49
C PHE A 97 3.68 3.61 -12.10
N PHE A 98 3.84 4.44 -11.06
CA PHE A 98 3.54 4.06 -9.69
C PHE A 98 2.04 3.77 -9.44
N PRO A 99 1.08 4.59 -9.92
CA PRO A 99 -0.35 4.26 -9.85
C PRO A 99 -0.69 2.97 -10.61
N LEU A 100 0.01 2.71 -11.71
CA LEU A 100 -0.21 1.52 -12.55
C LEU A 100 0.04 0.22 -11.77
N ILE A 101 0.94 0.23 -10.78
CA ILE A 101 1.19 -0.94 -9.92
C ILE A 101 -0.06 -1.27 -9.08
N PHE A 102 -0.75 -0.27 -8.53
CA PHE A 102 -1.98 -0.48 -7.76
C PHE A 102 -3.12 -0.93 -8.65
N VAL A 103 -3.23 -0.36 -9.85
CA VAL A 103 -4.20 -0.80 -10.87
C VAL A 103 -3.93 -2.25 -11.27
N LEU A 104 -2.67 -2.64 -11.52
CA LEU A 104 -2.31 -4.02 -11.88
C LEU A 104 -2.55 -5.01 -10.74
N ILE A 105 -2.31 -4.61 -9.49
CA ILE A 105 -2.60 -5.46 -8.32
C ILE A 105 -4.11 -5.60 -8.11
N GLY A 106 -4.87 -4.49 -8.20
CA GLY A 106 -6.32 -4.48 -8.05
C GLY A 106 -7.04 -5.21 -9.19
N ALA A 107 -6.72 -4.88 -10.44
CA ALA A 107 -7.24 -5.55 -11.63
C ALA A 107 -6.77 -7.00 -11.72
N GLY A 108 -5.53 -7.29 -11.33
CA GLY A 108 -5.01 -8.66 -11.24
C GLY A 108 -5.78 -9.49 -10.22
N GLY A 109 -6.11 -8.92 -9.06
CA GLY A 109 -6.97 -9.55 -8.06
C GLY A 109 -8.38 -9.83 -8.59
N LEU A 110 -9.03 -8.81 -9.17
CA LEU A 110 -10.37 -8.91 -9.77
C LEU A 110 -10.44 -9.91 -10.93
N TYR A 111 -9.47 -9.88 -11.84
CA TYR A 111 -9.37 -10.79 -12.97
C TYR A 111 -9.16 -12.24 -12.54
N PHE A 112 -8.34 -12.48 -11.52
CA PHE A 112 -8.12 -13.83 -10.99
C PHE A 112 -9.32 -14.37 -10.22
N THR A 113 -10.08 -13.51 -9.56
CA THR A 113 -11.33 -13.91 -8.90
C THR A 113 -12.46 -14.18 -9.89
N TRP A 114 -12.46 -13.52 -11.06
CA TRP A 114 -13.56 -13.61 -12.02
C TRP A 114 -13.33 -14.61 -13.16
N ARG A 115 -12.08 -14.95 -13.50
CA ARG A 115 -11.79 -15.88 -14.59
C ARG A 115 -11.87 -17.34 -14.11
N ARG A 116 -12.92 -18.07 -14.50
CA ARG A 116 -12.89 -19.55 -14.55
C ARG A 116 -11.78 -19.95 -15.52
N ARG A 117 -10.79 -20.71 -15.07
CA ARG A 117 -9.65 -21.12 -15.90
C ARG A 117 -9.97 -22.40 -16.68
N PRO A 118 -9.68 -22.45 -17.99
CA PRO A 118 -9.65 -23.71 -18.73
C PRO A 118 -8.47 -24.58 -18.28
N PRO A 119 -8.54 -25.92 -18.42
CA PRO A 119 -7.45 -26.81 -18.06
C PRO A 119 -6.32 -26.67 -19.09
N GLU A 120 -5.11 -26.35 -18.63
CA GLU A 120 -3.91 -26.28 -19.46
C GLU A 120 -3.05 -27.52 -19.17
N GLU A 121 -2.70 -28.26 -20.23
CA GLU A 121 -2.08 -29.58 -20.19
C GLU A 121 -0.72 -29.60 -19.47
N ALA A 122 -0.58 -30.56 -18.56
CA ALA A 122 0.64 -30.78 -17.80
C ALA A 122 1.72 -31.44 -18.68
N ARG A 123 2.91 -30.80 -18.78
CA ARG A 123 4.14 -31.49 -19.20
C ARG A 123 5.02 -31.79 -17.99
N PRO A 124 5.39 -33.06 -17.74
CA PRO A 124 6.21 -33.43 -16.59
C PRO A 124 7.67 -32.99 -16.78
N ILE A 125 8.26 -32.38 -15.75
CA ILE A 125 9.70 -32.09 -15.71
C ILE A 125 10.39 -33.29 -15.07
N ALA A 126 11.25 -33.96 -15.85
CA ALA A 126 12.09 -35.05 -15.41
C ALA A 126 13.07 -34.63 -14.29
N GLN A 127 13.48 -35.63 -13.51
CA GLN A 127 14.36 -35.51 -12.34
C GLN A 127 15.68 -34.81 -12.69
N VAL A 128 15.95 -33.65 -12.08
CA VAL A 128 17.31 -33.17 -11.88
C VAL A 128 17.48 -32.82 -10.41
N GLY A 129 17.95 -33.83 -9.66
CA GLY A 129 18.64 -33.59 -8.41
C GLY A 129 19.92 -32.77 -8.65
N THR A 130 20.40 -32.11 -7.59
CA THR A 130 21.70 -31.43 -7.42
C THR A 130 21.79 -29.89 -7.50
N ALA A 131 20.69 -29.12 -7.60
CA ALA A 131 20.78 -27.63 -7.56
C ALA A 131 20.03 -26.93 -6.41
N ALA A 132 19.68 -27.62 -5.32
CA ALA A 132 18.85 -27.06 -4.26
C ALA A 132 19.61 -26.78 -2.94
N VAL A 133 20.68 -25.98 -2.97
CA VAL A 133 21.32 -25.48 -1.73
C VAL A 133 21.10 -23.97 -1.50
N ARG A 134 20.51 -23.20 -2.42
CA ARG A 134 20.51 -21.71 -2.30
C ARG A 134 19.17 -20.99 -2.45
N ALA A 135 18.11 -21.45 -1.77
CA ALA A 135 16.85 -20.70 -1.70
C ALA A 135 16.23 -20.65 -0.29
N LYS A 136 17.03 -20.39 0.74
CA LYS A 136 16.53 -20.04 2.10
C LYS A 136 16.59 -18.52 2.29
N GLY A 137 15.50 -17.81 1.97
CA GLY A 137 15.39 -16.38 2.32
C GLY A 137 14.15 -15.65 1.81
N LEU A 138 13.68 -15.98 0.61
CA LEU A 138 12.84 -15.07 -0.17
C LEU A 138 11.43 -14.81 0.38
N GLY A 139 10.88 -15.66 1.27
CA GLY A 139 9.52 -15.45 1.81
C GLY A 139 9.40 -14.23 2.74
N ARG A 140 10.34 -14.08 3.70
CA ARG A 140 10.36 -12.94 4.61
C ARG A 140 10.84 -11.67 3.92
N PHE A 141 11.85 -11.82 3.07
CA PHE A 141 12.42 -10.70 2.32
C PHE A 141 11.48 -10.23 1.20
N GLY A 142 10.65 -11.11 0.62
CA GLY A 142 9.62 -10.74 -0.34
C GLY A 142 8.43 -10.02 0.30
N LEU A 143 7.97 -10.47 1.47
CA LEU A 143 6.95 -9.73 2.24
C LEU A 143 7.47 -8.39 2.76
N ALA A 144 8.71 -8.36 3.25
CA ALA A 144 9.37 -7.11 3.63
C ALA A 144 9.57 -6.18 2.42
N ALA A 145 9.90 -6.71 1.23
CA ALA A 145 10.03 -5.94 0.00
C ALA A 145 8.68 -5.36 -0.47
N PHE A 146 7.59 -6.11 -0.28
CA PHE A 146 6.24 -5.58 -0.54
C PHE A 146 5.93 -4.40 0.38
N PHE A 147 6.12 -4.56 1.70
CA PHE A 147 5.89 -3.48 2.66
C PHE A 147 6.89 -2.32 2.56
N SER A 148 8.11 -2.56 2.03
CA SER A 148 9.07 -1.48 1.79
C SER A 148 8.62 -0.50 0.72
N ILE A 149 7.80 -0.93 -0.25
CA ILE A 149 7.22 0.00 -1.22
C ILE A 149 6.32 1.00 -0.48
N PHE A 150 5.43 0.53 0.40
CA PHE A 150 4.58 1.39 1.21
C PHE A 150 5.37 2.27 2.18
N ALA A 151 6.44 1.75 2.79
CA ALA A 151 7.29 2.53 3.69
C ALA A 151 8.07 3.62 2.96
N VAL A 152 8.64 3.32 1.79
CA VAL A 152 9.39 4.31 0.99
C VAL A 152 8.45 5.36 0.45
N VAL A 153 7.32 4.97 -0.15
CA VAL A 153 6.36 5.93 -0.72
C VAL A 153 5.72 6.75 0.39
N GLY A 154 5.18 6.09 1.41
CA GLY A 154 4.61 6.75 2.58
C GLY A 154 5.62 7.69 3.24
N GLY A 155 6.89 7.30 3.34
CA GLY A 155 7.96 8.11 3.92
C GLY A 155 8.35 9.31 3.07
N VAL A 156 8.51 9.14 1.75
CA VAL A 156 8.80 10.23 0.82
C VAL A 156 7.65 11.23 0.80
N THR A 157 6.41 10.76 0.64
CA THR A 157 5.23 11.62 0.63
C THR A 157 5.03 12.29 2.00
N PHE A 158 5.24 11.58 3.12
CA PHE A 158 5.20 12.16 4.47
C PHE A 158 6.26 13.25 4.66
N TYR A 159 7.46 13.04 4.14
CA TYR A 159 8.52 14.03 4.23
C TYR A 159 8.13 15.35 3.53
N PHE A 160 7.62 15.26 2.31
CA PHE A 160 7.28 16.44 1.50
C PHE A 160 5.96 17.10 1.89
N LEU A 161 4.92 16.33 2.25
CA LEU A 161 3.58 16.86 2.54
C LEU A 161 3.33 17.12 4.04
N SER A 162 4.07 16.48 4.94
CA SER A 162 3.86 16.62 6.39
C SER A 162 5.07 17.24 7.06
N TYR A 163 6.21 16.54 7.07
CA TYR A 163 7.35 16.92 7.87
C TYR A 163 7.89 18.29 7.48
N LYS A 164 8.14 18.53 6.18
CA LYS A 164 8.67 19.82 5.72
C LYS A 164 7.69 20.98 6.01
N PRO A 165 6.41 20.96 5.58
CA PRO A 165 5.47 22.04 5.91
C PRO A 165 5.30 22.30 7.41
N ILE A 166 5.21 21.24 8.22
CA ILE A 166 5.05 21.36 9.68
C ILE A 166 6.32 21.94 10.31
N ALA A 167 7.51 21.46 9.94
CA ALA A 167 8.76 21.97 10.45
C ALA A 167 8.94 23.46 10.14
N TRP A 168 8.56 23.89 8.94
CA TRP A 168 8.58 25.30 8.54
C TRP A 168 7.54 26.13 9.28
N THR A 169 6.36 25.57 9.52
CA THR A 169 5.31 26.22 10.33
C THR A 169 5.79 26.46 11.77
N LEU A 170 6.47 25.48 12.36
CA LEU A 170 7.06 25.59 13.70
C LEU A 170 8.22 26.59 13.74
N ALA A 171 9.11 26.56 12.73
CA ALA A 171 10.19 27.55 12.61
C ALA A 171 9.64 28.98 12.51
N ALA A 172 8.56 29.15 11.73
CA ALA A 172 7.92 30.45 11.52
C ALA A 172 7.26 31.05 12.77
N GLU A 173 7.05 30.29 13.84
CA GLU A 173 6.61 30.86 15.13
C GLU A 173 7.64 31.85 15.70
N SER A 174 8.92 31.62 15.41
CA SER A 174 10.02 32.49 15.84
C SER A 174 10.37 33.62 14.85
N TRP A 175 9.74 33.63 13.68
CA TRP A 175 9.99 34.63 12.64
C TRP A 175 9.50 36.02 13.05
N VAL A 176 10.21 37.04 12.55
CA VAL A 176 10.02 38.44 12.92
C VAL A 176 8.77 38.98 12.24
N GLN A 177 7.93 39.67 13.01
CA GLN A 177 6.75 40.35 12.47
C GLN A 177 7.18 41.63 11.76
N THR A 178 6.89 41.72 10.48
CA THR A 178 7.28 42.83 9.62
C THR A 178 6.06 43.34 8.85
N PRO A 179 5.75 44.64 8.88
CA PRO A 179 4.73 45.20 8.02
C PRO A 179 5.10 44.97 6.55
N CYS A 180 4.17 44.41 5.77
CA CYS A 180 4.34 44.21 4.34
C CYS A 180 3.27 44.96 3.54
N ARG A 181 3.57 45.21 2.28
CA ARG A 181 2.65 45.83 1.31
C ARG A 181 2.24 44.78 0.29
N VAL A 182 0.93 44.56 0.15
CA VAL A 182 0.38 43.68 -0.88
C VAL A 182 0.55 44.35 -2.23
N LEU A 183 1.13 43.62 -3.18
CA LEU A 183 1.35 44.04 -4.57
C LEU A 183 0.26 43.50 -5.48
N ARG A 184 -0.14 42.25 -5.26
CA ARG A 184 -1.14 41.53 -6.03
C ARG A 184 -1.82 40.51 -5.14
N ALA A 185 -3.13 40.46 -5.15
CA ALA A 185 -3.89 39.39 -4.53
C ALA A 185 -4.96 38.93 -5.52
N GLU A 186 -5.06 37.64 -5.76
CA GLU A 186 -6.03 37.09 -6.73
C GLU A 186 -6.35 35.64 -6.38
N VAL A 187 -7.56 35.20 -6.74
CA VAL A 187 -7.90 33.78 -6.74
C VAL A 187 -7.49 33.22 -8.10
N ARG A 188 -6.58 32.24 -8.09
CA ARG A 188 -6.17 31.54 -9.32
C ARG A 188 -6.95 30.26 -9.48
N ASP A 189 -7.50 30.05 -10.66
CA ASP A 189 -8.10 28.81 -11.12
C ASP A 189 -7.06 27.86 -11.72
N HIS A 190 -7.39 26.57 -11.66
CA HIS A 190 -6.63 25.45 -12.21
C HIS A 190 -7.66 24.51 -12.81
N ASP A 191 -7.85 24.62 -14.12
CA ASP A 191 -8.79 23.81 -14.88
C ASP A 191 -8.24 22.42 -15.18
N SER A 192 -9.11 21.41 -15.07
CA SER A 192 -8.84 20.03 -15.46
C SER A 192 -10.09 19.39 -16.05
N ASP A 193 -9.93 18.27 -16.76
CA ASP A 193 -11.04 17.52 -17.36
C ASP A 193 -12.10 17.09 -16.32
N ASP A 194 -11.73 16.99 -15.04
CA ASP A 194 -12.59 16.57 -13.93
C ASP A 194 -13.15 17.75 -13.09
N GLY A 195 -12.83 19.00 -13.46
CA GLY A 195 -13.32 20.24 -12.84
C GLY A 195 -12.26 21.30 -12.53
N THR A 196 -12.70 22.49 -12.12
CA THR A 196 -11.87 23.63 -11.75
C THR A 196 -11.54 23.62 -10.26
N THR A 197 -10.26 23.82 -9.93
CA THR A 197 -9.81 24.02 -8.54
C THR A 197 -9.20 25.41 -8.37
N TYR A 198 -9.29 25.98 -7.18
CA TYR A 198 -8.87 27.36 -6.94
C TYR A 198 -7.74 27.43 -5.89
N SER A 199 -6.92 28.47 -5.95
CA SER A 199 -5.83 28.73 -5.00
C SER A 199 -5.76 30.22 -4.65
N VAL A 200 -5.31 30.54 -3.44
CA VAL A 200 -5.06 31.92 -3.02
C VAL A 200 -3.67 32.30 -3.47
N TYR A 201 -3.56 33.41 -4.20
CA TYR A 201 -2.28 34.00 -4.57
C TYR A 201 -2.19 35.40 -3.97
N VAL A 202 -1.14 35.67 -3.19
CA VAL A 202 -0.88 37.00 -2.63
C VAL A 202 0.61 37.29 -2.76
N LEU A 203 0.99 38.16 -3.68
CA LEU A 203 2.34 38.72 -3.79
C LEU A 203 2.45 39.96 -2.91
N TYR A 204 3.47 40.01 -2.06
CA TYR A 204 3.73 41.11 -1.16
C TYR A 204 5.22 41.46 -1.13
N GLU A 205 5.51 42.72 -0.80
CA GLU A 205 6.85 43.21 -0.54
C GLU A 205 7.01 43.67 0.90
N TYR A 206 8.23 43.59 1.40
CA TYR A 206 8.58 44.00 2.74
C TYR A 206 10.03 44.47 2.78
N GLU A 207 10.35 45.30 3.77
CA GLU A 207 11.71 45.74 4.02
C GLU A 207 12.27 45.00 5.24
N PHE A 208 13.48 44.47 5.11
CA PHE A 208 14.19 43.82 6.18
C PHE A 208 15.68 44.18 6.10
N ASP A 209 16.26 44.65 7.20
CA ASP A 209 17.65 45.12 7.27
C ASP A 209 18.05 46.10 6.15
N GLY A 210 17.15 47.04 5.82
CA GLY A 210 17.40 48.09 4.80
C GLY A 210 17.37 47.58 3.35
N ARG A 211 16.88 46.35 3.12
CA ARG A 211 16.71 45.77 1.78
C ARG A 211 15.25 45.39 1.55
N THR A 212 14.77 45.62 0.33
CA THR A 212 13.42 45.23 -0.08
C THR A 212 13.42 43.79 -0.60
N TYR A 213 12.49 43.00 -0.08
CA TYR A 213 12.24 41.63 -0.49
C TYR A 213 10.80 41.47 -0.98
N LYS A 214 10.57 40.45 -1.79
CA LYS A 214 9.24 40.04 -2.25
C LYS A 214 9.02 38.58 -1.91
N CYS A 215 7.79 38.21 -1.61
CA CYS A 215 7.37 36.83 -1.41
C CYS A 215 5.88 36.69 -1.75
N ASP A 216 5.47 35.48 -2.10
CA ASP A 216 4.07 35.18 -2.45
C ASP A 216 3.49 34.03 -1.62
N ARG A 217 4.18 33.66 -0.55
CA ARG A 217 3.80 32.53 0.30
C ARG A 217 2.72 32.96 1.28
N TYR A 218 1.50 32.48 1.04
CA TYR A 218 0.38 32.66 1.97
C TYR A 218 0.55 31.81 3.23
N ASP A 219 0.73 30.49 3.09
CA ASP A 219 1.05 29.55 4.17
C ASP A 219 2.07 28.49 3.71
N PHE A 220 2.38 27.51 4.55
CA PHE A 220 3.28 26.40 4.19
C PHE A 220 2.57 25.18 3.59
N VAL A 221 1.24 25.20 3.51
CA VAL A 221 0.41 24.10 3.02
C VAL A 221 -0.24 24.51 1.71
N GLY A 222 0.52 24.38 0.62
CA GLY A 222 -0.01 24.62 -0.72
C GLY A 222 -1.11 23.63 -1.11
N GLY A 223 -1.91 24.01 -2.11
CA GLY A 223 -2.94 23.16 -2.69
C GLY A 223 -4.08 23.97 -3.28
N SER A 224 -4.71 23.43 -4.31
CA SER A 224 -5.95 23.95 -4.85
C SER A 224 -7.15 23.19 -4.28
N SER A 225 -8.30 23.87 -4.18
CA SER A 225 -9.56 23.24 -3.75
C SER A 225 -10.73 23.86 -4.50
N SER A 226 -11.83 23.12 -4.63
CA SER A 226 -13.04 23.53 -5.36
C SER A 226 -13.78 24.74 -4.78
N GLY A 227 -13.55 25.09 -3.51
CA GLY A 227 -14.17 26.25 -2.87
C GLY A 227 -13.56 27.59 -3.34
N TYR A 228 -14.24 28.28 -4.26
CA TYR A 228 -13.89 29.63 -4.71
C TYR A 228 -14.18 30.68 -3.62
N ASP A 229 -15.38 30.68 -3.05
CA ASP A 229 -15.88 31.74 -2.17
C ASP A 229 -14.97 31.97 -0.95
N SER A 230 -14.49 30.89 -0.32
CA SER A 230 -13.57 31.00 0.84
C SER A 230 -12.19 31.54 0.48
N LYS A 231 -11.76 31.41 -0.77
CA LYS A 231 -10.48 31.99 -1.24
C LYS A 231 -10.67 33.43 -1.66
N ALA A 232 -11.80 33.75 -2.28
CA ALA A 232 -12.17 35.11 -2.62
C ALA A 232 -12.28 35.98 -1.37
N GLU A 233 -12.82 35.46 -0.27
CA GLU A 233 -12.87 36.15 1.02
C GLU A 233 -11.46 36.49 1.55
N ILE A 234 -10.54 35.52 1.53
CA ILE A 234 -9.14 35.74 1.93
C ILE A 234 -8.47 36.78 1.02
N VAL A 235 -8.66 36.67 -0.30
CA VAL A 235 -8.08 37.63 -1.26
C VAL A 235 -8.60 39.04 -0.99
N ALA A 236 -9.90 39.22 -0.79
CA ALA A 236 -10.51 40.51 -0.49
C ALA A 236 -9.98 41.12 0.83
N GLU A 237 -9.71 40.27 1.84
CA GLU A 237 -9.06 40.70 3.09
C GLU A 237 -7.67 41.31 2.82
N TYR A 238 -6.84 40.66 2.02
CA TYR A 238 -5.49 41.17 1.70
C TYR A 238 -5.50 42.33 0.69
N GLU A 239 -6.45 42.38 -0.25
CA GLU A 239 -6.60 43.51 -1.18
C GLU A 239 -6.93 44.83 -0.45
N SER A 240 -7.74 44.74 0.60
CA SER A 240 -8.15 45.91 1.40
C SER A 240 -7.21 46.23 2.57
N ALA A 241 -6.24 45.36 2.86
CA ALA A 241 -5.31 45.55 3.97
C ALA A 241 -4.24 46.61 3.63
N GLU A 242 -4.22 47.72 4.36
CA GLU A 242 -3.22 48.79 4.14
C GLU A 242 -1.79 48.34 4.49
N ARG A 243 -1.62 47.61 5.60
CA ARG A 243 -0.32 47.14 6.12
C ARG A 243 -0.45 45.80 6.84
N PRO A 244 -0.75 44.70 6.14
CA PRO A 244 -0.75 43.38 6.77
C PRO A 244 0.64 43.05 7.32
N VAL A 245 0.68 42.13 8.27
CA VAL A 245 1.93 41.63 8.86
C VAL A 245 2.35 40.37 8.12
N CYS A 246 3.56 40.36 7.58
CA CYS A 246 4.24 39.13 7.19
C CYS A 246 5.21 38.70 8.30
N TYR A 247 5.55 37.42 8.29
CA TYR A 247 6.55 36.85 9.19
C TYR A 247 7.78 36.54 8.36
N VAL A 248 8.91 37.18 8.67
CA VAL A 248 10.16 37.08 7.91
C VAL A 248 11.16 36.20 8.65
N ASP A 249 11.79 35.27 7.94
CA ASP A 249 12.89 34.47 8.48
C ASP A 249 14.13 35.34 8.69
N PRO A 250 14.57 35.60 9.94
CA PRO A 250 15.76 36.42 10.18
C PRO A 250 17.04 35.76 9.67
N ALA A 251 17.07 34.43 9.52
CA ALA A 251 18.24 33.72 8.98
C ALA A 251 18.29 33.76 7.45
N ASN A 252 17.15 33.92 6.78
CA ASN A 252 17.06 34.11 5.34
C ASN A 252 15.92 35.09 5.00
N PRO A 253 16.17 36.42 4.97
CA PRO A 253 15.14 37.44 4.77
C PRO A 253 14.42 37.40 3.42
N SER A 254 14.81 36.53 2.50
CA SER A 254 14.07 36.28 1.27
C SER A 254 12.85 35.36 1.48
N GLN A 255 12.74 34.74 2.65
CA GLN A 255 11.67 33.83 3.01
C GLN A 255 10.74 34.53 4.00
N ALA A 256 9.46 34.58 3.64
CA ALA A 256 8.42 35.08 4.50
C ALA A 256 7.14 34.26 4.33
N VAL A 257 6.18 34.46 5.23
CA VAL A 257 4.84 33.87 5.15
C VAL A 257 3.82 34.85 5.72
N LEU A 258 2.60 34.90 5.18
CA LEU A 258 1.51 35.74 5.71
C LEU A 258 0.78 35.05 6.87
N LYS A 259 0.51 33.75 6.74
CA LYS A 259 -0.21 32.95 7.72
C LYS A 259 0.69 31.88 8.30
N ARG A 260 1.05 32.07 9.58
CA ARG A 260 1.77 31.08 10.39
C ARG A 260 0.84 30.41 11.40
N GLY A 261 1.28 29.28 11.95
CA GLY A 261 0.57 28.56 13.00
C GLY A 261 -0.40 27.49 12.49
N PHE A 262 -1.03 26.79 13.44
CA PHE A 262 -1.86 25.62 13.15
C PHE A 262 -3.18 25.99 12.46
N HIS A 263 -3.48 25.31 11.36
CA HIS A 263 -4.74 25.45 10.61
C HIS A 263 -5.13 24.11 9.98
N ALA A 264 -6.40 23.95 9.61
CA ALA A 264 -6.96 22.67 9.16
C ALA A 264 -6.23 22.05 7.95
N GLY A 265 -5.59 22.87 7.11
CA GLY A 265 -4.77 22.41 5.97
C GLY A 265 -3.64 21.45 6.38
N LEU A 266 -3.02 21.65 7.54
CA LEU A 266 -1.95 20.77 8.04
C LEU A 266 -2.41 19.33 8.29
N LEU A 267 -3.72 19.09 8.47
CA LEU A 267 -4.27 17.74 8.61
C LEU A 267 -4.19 16.95 7.29
N LEU A 268 -4.27 17.62 6.14
CA LEU A 268 -4.03 16.98 4.83
C LEU A 268 -2.58 16.51 4.72
N GLY A 269 -1.66 17.20 5.40
CA GLY A 269 -0.29 16.74 5.57
C GLY A 269 -0.22 15.36 6.22
N LEU A 270 -1.17 14.93 7.04
CA LEU A 270 -1.10 13.63 7.75
C LEU A 270 -1.54 12.42 6.90
N ILE A 271 -2.06 12.63 5.69
CA ILE A 271 -2.53 11.57 4.78
C ILE A 271 -1.50 10.46 4.51
N PRO A 272 -0.19 10.76 4.37
CA PRO A 272 0.80 9.72 4.12
C PRO A 272 1.13 8.85 5.35
N LEU A 273 0.78 9.32 6.56
CA LEU A 273 1.18 8.69 7.83
C LEU A 273 0.65 7.24 7.95
N PRO A 274 -0.62 6.91 7.66
CA PRO A 274 -1.08 5.52 7.70
C PRO A 274 -0.33 4.60 6.74
N PHE A 275 0.01 5.07 5.53
CA PHE A 275 0.77 4.28 4.56
C PHE A 275 2.19 3.99 5.07
N LEU A 276 2.84 4.99 5.65
CA LEU A 276 4.14 4.83 6.30
C LEU A 276 4.07 3.84 7.47
N LEU A 277 3.06 3.96 8.34
CA LEU A 277 2.87 3.06 9.49
C LEU A 277 2.61 1.62 9.06
N VAL A 278 1.78 1.41 8.04
CA VAL A 278 1.53 0.07 7.47
C VAL A 278 2.79 -0.50 6.84
N GLY A 279 3.56 0.31 6.10
CA GLY A 279 4.82 -0.11 5.51
C GLY A 279 5.85 -0.52 6.57
N VAL A 280 6.15 0.38 7.52
CA VAL A 280 7.11 0.11 8.60
C VAL A 280 6.65 -1.04 9.49
N GLY A 281 5.37 -1.03 9.91
CA GLY A 281 4.78 -2.08 10.73
C GLY A 281 4.81 -3.44 10.04
N GLY A 282 4.51 -3.48 8.73
CA GLY A 282 4.57 -4.69 7.92
C GLY A 282 5.99 -5.23 7.74
N ILE A 283 7.00 -4.36 7.57
CA ILE A 283 8.41 -4.75 7.57
C ILE A 283 8.81 -5.33 8.92
N VAL A 284 8.53 -4.63 10.01
CA VAL A 284 8.86 -5.07 11.38
C VAL A 284 8.18 -6.42 11.67
N PHE A 285 6.92 -6.59 11.29
CA PHE A 285 6.20 -7.85 11.39
C PHE A 285 6.85 -8.96 10.56
N ALA A 286 7.17 -8.70 9.29
CA ALA A 286 7.80 -9.66 8.39
C ALA A 286 9.19 -10.10 8.89
N LEU A 287 9.95 -9.19 9.51
CA LEU A 287 11.28 -9.46 10.05
C LEU A 287 11.24 -10.11 11.45
N ARG A 288 10.27 -9.76 12.31
CA ARG A 288 10.11 -10.31 13.66
C ARG A 288 9.34 -11.63 13.73
N SER A 289 8.60 -11.98 12.68
CA SER A 289 7.90 -13.27 12.59
C SER A 289 8.90 -14.43 12.61
N LYS A 290 9.09 -15.05 13.79
CA LYS A 290 9.77 -16.35 13.91
C LYS A 290 9.03 -17.36 13.06
N ARG A 291 9.72 -17.98 12.08
CA ARG A 291 9.25 -19.03 11.13
C ARG A 291 7.89 -19.64 11.48
N ARG A 292 6.81 -18.96 11.13
CA ARG A 292 5.47 -19.56 10.99
C ARG A 292 4.74 -19.09 9.73
N PHE A 293 5.35 -18.21 8.92
CA PHE A 293 4.78 -17.80 7.64
C PHE A 293 5.34 -18.64 6.49
N ALA A 294 4.69 -19.78 6.26
CA ALA A 294 4.65 -20.40 4.94
C ALA A 294 3.50 -19.76 4.14
N GLY A 295 3.84 -18.69 3.40
CA GLY A 295 3.13 -18.11 2.25
C GLY A 295 1.60 -18.05 2.31
N GLY A 296 1.03 -16.95 2.81
CA GLY A 296 -0.38 -16.63 2.63
C GLY A 296 -0.64 -16.15 1.20
N GLY A 297 -1.14 -17.04 0.35
CA GLY A 297 -2.09 -16.70 -0.72
C GLY A 297 -3.49 -17.00 -0.17
N GLY A 298 -4.47 -16.19 -0.55
CA GLY A 298 -5.81 -16.16 0.05
C GLY A 298 -6.49 -17.53 0.22
N SER A 299 -7.36 -17.58 1.23
CA SER A 299 -8.50 -18.49 1.39
C SER A 299 -8.99 -18.93 0.01
N TRP A 300 -9.08 -20.21 -0.33
CA TRP A 300 -9.88 -21.26 0.32
C TRP A 300 -9.07 -22.53 0.65
N GLY A 301 -9.43 -23.25 1.73
CA GLY A 301 -9.16 -24.68 1.88
C GLY A 301 -7.76 -25.17 2.25
N ARG A 302 -6.89 -24.38 2.89
CA ARG A 302 -5.57 -24.90 3.33
C ARG A 302 -5.64 -25.75 4.60
N ILE A 303 -5.24 -27.01 4.46
CA ILE A 303 -4.69 -27.85 5.55
C ILE A 303 -3.49 -27.09 6.15
N GLY A 304 -3.56 -26.71 7.42
CA GLY A 304 -2.59 -25.80 8.06
C GLY A 304 -1.25 -26.47 8.47
N PRO A 305 -0.36 -25.71 9.17
CA PRO A 305 1.01 -26.14 9.41
C PRO A 305 1.13 -27.26 10.45
N ILE A 306 2.04 -28.19 10.13
CA ILE A 306 2.24 -29.53 10.69
C ILE A 306 2.88 -29.49 12.10
N GLY A 307 2.28 -30.19 13.07
CA GLY A 307 2.96 -30.63 14.30
C GLY A 307 3.89 -31.82 14.00
N PRO A 308 5.00 -32.00 14.75
CA PRO A 308 5.98 -33.05 14.47
C PRO A 308 5.32 -34.43 14.44
N MET A 309 5.75 -35.26 13.47
CA MET A 309 5.37 -36.68 13.35
C MET A 309 5.54 -37.37 14.70
N GLY A 310 4.43 -37.69 15.36
CA GLY A 310 4.44 -38.65 16.45
C GLY A 310 4.78 -40.03 15.89
N SER A 311 5.64 -40.75 16.59
CA SER A 311 6.01 -42.14 16.31
C SER A 311 4.76 -42.99 16.09
N ALA A 312 4.89 -44.02 15.24
CA ALA A 312 3.86 -44.97 14.88
C ALA A 312 3.45 -45.88 16.06
N ASP A 313 2.89 -45.30 17.12
CA ASP A 313 2.26 -46.05 18.20
C ASP A 313 0.78 -46.26 17.86
N GLY A 314 0.35 -47.52 17.85
CA GLY A 314 -0.99 -48.00 17.44
C GLY A 314 -2.15 -47.60 18.36
N GLY A 315 -2.07 -46.46 19.04
CA GLY A 315 -3.15 -45.89 19.84
C GLY A 315 -4.05 -44.92 19.08
N SER A 316 -5.25 -44.70 19.59
CA SER A 316 -6.18 -43.66 19.11
C SER A 316 -5.51 -42.27 19.21
N GLN A 317 -5.64 -41.45 18.16
CA GLN A 317 -5.10 -40.09 18.12
C GLN A 317 -6.22 -39.05 17.97
N VAL A 318 -6.20 -38.04 18.86
CA VAL A 318 -7.07 -36.87 18.75
C VAL A 318 -6.44 -35.88 17.78
N LEU A 319 -7.14 -35.57 16.70
CA LEU A 319 -6.63 -34.69 15.63
C LEU A 319 -6.84 -33.21 16.00
N VAL A 320 -5.83 -32.37 15.81
CA VAL A 320 -5.86 -30.94 16.16
C VAL A 320 -6.09 -30.07 14.91
N ALA A 321 -7.05 -29.16 14.99
CA ALA A 321 -7.38 -28.21 13.93
C ALA A 321 -6.22 -27.25 13.60
N ALA A 322 -6.10 -26.91 12.31
CA ALA A 322 -4.91 -26.28 11.75
C ALA A 322 -4.79 -24.75 11.96
N SER A 323 -5.85 -24.10 12.44
CA SER A 323 -5.84 -22.67 12.82
C SER A 323 -6.88 -22.40 13.90
N THR A 324 -6.55 -21.60 14.92
CA THR A 324 -7.52 -21.31 15.99
C THR A 324 -8.46 -20.18 15.57
N PRO A 325 -9.79 -20.33 15.73
CA PRO A 325 -10.77 -19.27 15.43
C PRO A 325 -10.45 -17.94 16.12
N LYS A 326 -9.89 -17.99 17.35
CA LYS A 326 -9.44 -16.82 18.11
C LYS A 326 -8.37 -16.00 17.37
N ALA A 327 -7.39 -16.65 16.74
CA ALA A 327 -6.35 -15.95 16.01
C ALA A 327 -6.90 -15.24 14.76
N LYS A 328 -7.84 -15.88 14.05
CA LYS A 328 -8.55 -15.26 12.90
C LYS A 328 -9.34 -14.04 13.33
N PHE A 329 -10.14 -14.17 14.40
CA PHE A 329 -10.92 -13.06 14.94
C PHE A 329 -10.05 -11.86 15.34
N ILE A 330 -8.97 -12.08 16.09
CA ILE A 330 -8.06 -11.01 16.52
C ILE A 330 -7.44 -10.30 15.30
N ALA A 331 -6.94 -11.06 14.32
CA ALA A 331 -6.30 -10.48 13.14
C ALA A 331 -7.28 -9.64 12.31
N VAL A 332 -8.50 -10.14 12.07
CA VAL A 332 -9.53 -9.41 11.32
C VAL A 332 -10.02 -8.18 12.08
N SER A 333 -10.18 -8.28 13.40
CA SER A 333 -10.63 -7.17 14.25
C SER A 333 -9.63 -6.02 14.29
N ILE A 334 -8.33 -6.32 14.42
CA ILE A 334 -7.28 -5.28 14.35
C ILE A 334 -7.32 -4.57 13.00
N GLY A 335 -7.42 -5.33 11.90
CA GLY A 335 -7.53 -4.76 10.56
C GLY A 335 -8.77 -3.87 10.41
N ALA A 336 -9.92 -4.30 10.91
CA ALA A 336 -11.16 -3.54 10.87
C ALA A 336 -11.05 -2.24 11.69
N ILE A 337 -10.52 -2.28 12.91
CA ILE A 337 -10.38 -1.10 13.78
C ILE A 337 -9.44 -0.07 13.15
N VAL A 338 -8.27 -0.50 12.69
CA VAL A 338 -7.28 0.41 12.10
C VAL A 338 -7.84 1.05 10.82
N TRP A 339 -8.41 0.25 9.92
CA TRP A 339 -8.98 0.76 8.67
C TRP A 339 -10.14 1.73 8.91
N ASN A 340 -11.12 1.34 9.72
CA ASN A 340 -12.28 2.19 10.00
C ASN A 340 -11.90 3.44 10.80
N GLY A 341 -10.90 3.37 11.69
CA GLY A 341 -10.39 4.54 12.39
C GLY A 341 -9.77 5.58 11.46
N ILE A 342 -8.98 5.13 10.47
CA ILE A 342 -8.41 6.00 9.43
C ILE A 342 -9.52 6.62 8.59
N ILE A 343 -10.44 5.79 8.07
CA ILE A 343 -11.52 6.27 7.19
C ILE A 343 -12.50 7.18 7.92
N ALA A 344 -12.76 6.97 9.21
CA ALA A 344 -13.64 7.84 9.99
C ALA A 344 -13.12 9.29 10.06
N LEU A 345 -11.80 9.47 10.18
CA LEU A 345 -11.18 10.81 10.13
C LEU A 345 -11.45 11.48 8.79
N PHE A 346 -11.25 10.76 7.68
CA PHE A 346 -11.53 11.25 6.33
C PHE A 346 -13.02 11.53 6.08
N ALA A 347 -13.90 10.68 6.60
CA ALA A 347 -15.34 10.85 6.47
C ALA A 347 -15.83 12.11 7.20
N VAL A 348 -15.33 12.39 8.40
CA VAL A 348 -15.67 13.62 9.13
C VAL A 348 -15.17 14.86 8.40
N LEU A 349 -13.95 14.82 7.85
CA LEU A 349 -13.38 15.92 7.07
C LEU A 349 -14.17 16.15 5.77
N ALA A 350 -14.45 15.08 5.02
CA ALA A 350 -15.22 15.14 3.78
C ALA A 350 -16.67 15.61 4.01
N PHE A 351 -17.30 15.19 5.12
CA PHE A 351 -18.65 15.61 5.48
C PHE A 351 -18.70 17.09 5.90
N ARG A 352 -17.69 17.57 6.65
CA ARG A 352 -17.60 18.99 7.02
C ARG A 352 -17.31 19.88 5.81
N SER A 353 -16.49 19.42 4.86
CA SER A 353 -16.28 20.14 3.59
C SER A 353 -17.46 20.03 2.62
N GLY A 354 -18.39 19.10 2.85
CA GLY A 354 -19.51 18.80 1.95
C GLY A 354 -20.82 19.52 2.27
N GLN A 355 -20.89 20.32 3.34
CA GLN A 355 -22.14 21.01 3.74
C GLN A 355 -22.62 22.07 2.74
N ASP A 356 -21.77 22.51 1.81
CA ASP A 356 -22.10 23.52 0.80
C ASP A 356 -22.68 22.91 -0.50
N GLY A 357 -22.94 21.60 -0.53
CA GLY A 357 -23.65 20.91 -1.62
C GLY A 357 -22.89 20.70 -2.94
N LYS A 358 -21.67 21.26 -3.08
CA LYS A 358 -20.90 21.26 -4.35
C LYS A 358 -19.70 20.26 -4.42
N ASN A 359 -19.46 19.47 -3.38
CA ASN A 359 -18.27 18.60 -3.25
C ASN A 359 -18.57 17.10 -3.34
N LEU A 360 -19.19 16.65 -4.43
CA LEU A 360 -19.63 15.25 -4.63
C LEU A 360 -18.47 14.23 -4.84
N PRO A 361 -17.40 14.51 -5.62
CA PRO A 361 -16.38 13.50 -5.91
C PRO A 361 -15.54 13.02 -4.71
N PRO A 362 -15.07 13.89 -3.78
CA PRO A 362 -14.35 13.44 -2.59
C PRO A 362 -15.20 12.59 -1.64
N VAL A 363 -16.50 12.91 -1.53
CA VAL A 363 -17.44 12.15 -0.71
C VAL A 363 -17.67 10.76 -1.31
N LEU A 364 -17.88 10.65 -2.62
CA LEU A 364 -18.00 9.37 -3.32
C LEU A 364 -16.74 8.52 -3.21
N PHE A 365 -15.57 9.15 -3.31
CA PHE A 365 -14.28 8.48 -3.10
C PHE A 365 -14.20 7.91 -1.69
N VAL A 366 -14.47 8.71 -0.65
CA VAL A 366 -14.45 8.22 0.75
C VAL A 366 -15.49 7.13 0.99
N LEU A 367 -16.69 7.21 0.39
CA LEU A 367 -17.74 6.20 0.51
C LEU A 367 -17.30 4.81 0.01
N LEU A 368 -16.47 4.74 -1.04
CA LEU A 368 -15.88 3.47 -1.49
C LEU A 368 -15.03 2.82 -0.39
N PHE A 369 -14.20 3.61 0.31
CA PHE A 369 -13.35 3.12 1.41
C PHE A 369 -14.16 2.80 2.68
N VAL A 370 -15.27 3.52 2.92
CA VAL A 370 -16.25 3.16 3.95
C VAL A 370 -16.85 1.79 3.66
N GLY A 371 -17.19 1.49 2.40
CA GLY A 371 -17.66 0.15 1.99
C GLY A 371 -16.68 -0.96 2.34
N VAL A 372 -15.37 -0.75 2.11
CA VAL A 372 -14.32 -1.70 2.52
C VAL A 372 -14.27 -1.84 4.05
N GLY A 373 -14.40 -0.72 4.78
CA GLY A 373 -14.44 -0.72 6.24
C GLY A 373 -15.62 -1.50 6.82
N LEU A 374 -16.80 -1.36 6.22
CA LEU A 374 -18.01 -2.12 6.57
C LEU A 374 -17.85 -3.61 6.26
N ALA A 375 -17.22 -3.97 5.15
CA ALA A 375 -16.92 -5.36 4.83
C ALA A 375 -15.97 -5.99 5.86
N LEU A 376 -14.92 -5.28 6.26
CA LEU A 376 -13.99 -5.74 7.30
C LEU A 376 -14.67 -5.85 8.68
N ALA A 377 -15.52 -4.88 9.04
CA ALA A 377 -16.30 -4.94 10.27
C ALA A 377 -17.28 -6.13 10.26
N SER A 378 -17.97 -6.36 9.14
CA SER A 378 -18.85 -7.52 8.95
C SER A 378 -18.07 -8.84 9.03
N ALA A 379 -16.87 -8.90 8.47
CA ALA A 379 -15.99 -10.07 8.60
C ALA A 379 -15.52 -10.28 10.05
N ALA A 380 -15.22 -9.21 10.80
CA ALA A 380 -14.88 -9.31 12.21
C ALA A 380 -16.06 -9.85 13.04
N ILE A 381 -17.28 -9.36 12.78
CA ILE A 381 -18.51 -9.88 13.39
C ILE A 381 -18.71 -11.35 13.02
N TYR A 382 -18.55 -11.72 11.74
CA TYR A 382 -18.64 -13.11 11.31
C TYR A 382 -17.64 -14.01 12.05
N GLN A 383 -16.38 -13.59 12.18
CA GLN A 383 -15.36 -14.35 12.93
C GLN A 383 -15.65 -14.38 14.43
N PHE A 384 -16.25 -13.34 15.00
CA PHE A 384 -16.71 -13.33 16.39
C PHE A 384 -17.79 -14.38 16.62
N LEU A 385 -18.81 -14.44 15.76
CA LEU A 385 -19.87 -15.45 15.80
C LEU A 385 -19.28 -16.87 15.68
N ALA A 386 -18.27 -17.05 14.83
CA ALA A 386 -17.57 -18.32 14.65
C ALA A 386 -16.81 -18.79 15.91
N LEU A 387 -16.51 -17.90 16.88
CA LEU A 387 -15.91 -18.31 18.15
C LEU A 387 -16.85 -19.18 19.00
N PHE A 388 -18.15 -19.03 18.81
CA PHE A 388 -19.20 -19.76 19.50
C PHE A 388 -19.65 -21.02 18.74
N ASN A 389 -19.03 -21.31 17.59
CA ASN A 389 -19.33 -22.52 16.86
C ASN A 389 -18.98 -23.76 17.70
N PRO A 390 -19.84 -24.80 17.69
CA PRO A 390 -19.53 -26.06 18.33
C PRO A 390 -18.30 -26.67 17.64
N ARG A 391 -17.40 -27.28 18.41
CA ARG A 391 -16.11 -27.76 17.92
C ARG A 391 -16.09 -29.27 17.80
N PRO A 392 -15.85 -29.81 16.59
CA PRO A 392 -15.71 -31.26 16.42
C PRO A 392 -14.36 -31.71 17.00
N THR A 393 -14.42 -32.78 17.77
CA THR A 393 -13.28 -33.61 18.15
C THR A 393 -13.39 -34.87 17.32
N VAL A 394 -12.38 -35.14 16.49
CA VAL A 394 -12.35 -36.31 15.62
C VAL A 394 -11.28 -37.26 16.12
N GLU A 395 -11.69 -38.51 16.34
CA GLU A 395 -10.86 -39.61 16.76
C GLU A 395 -10.82 -40.67 15.66
N LEU A 396 -9.62 -41.16 15.37
CA LEU A 396 -9.38 -42.21 14.40
C LEU A 396 -9.03 -43.51 15.13
N SER A 397 -9.60 -44.64 14.71
CA SER A 397 -9.36 -45.94 15.35
C SER A 397 -7.90 -46.42 15.25
N ARG A 398 -7.14 -45.92 14.27
CA ARG A 398 -5.72 -46.25 14.03
C ARG A 398 -4.95 -45.00 13.61
N GLY A 399 -3.73 -44.80 14.14
CA GLY A 399 -2.88 -43.67 13.77
C GLY A 399 -2.29 -43.73 12.35
N ALA A 400 -2.27 -44.90 11.71
CA ALA A 400 -1.87 -45.09 10.32
C ALA A 400 -2.81 -46.10 9.63
N ILE A 401 -3.31 -45.76 8.45
CA ILE A 401 -4.27 -46.60 7.71
C ILE A 401 -3.60 -47.08 6.41
N PRO A 402 -3.41 -48.40 6.19
CA PRO A 402 -2.89 -48.89 4.93
C PRO A 402 -3.91 -48.72 3.80
N LEU A 403 -3.44 -48.54 2.57
CA LEU A 403 -4.29 -48.62 1.37
C LEU A 403 -5.02 -49.97 1.33
N GLY A 404 -6.31 -49.96 1.01
CA GLY A 404 -7.19 -51.14 1.10
C GLY A 404 -7.58 -51.53 2.53
N GLY A 405 -7.02 -50.87 3.55
CA GLY A 405 -7.31 -51.12 4.96
C GLY A 405 -8.62 -50.47 5.43
N THR A 406 -9.18 -51.01 6.51
CA THR A 406 -10.38 -50.45 7.16
C THR A 406 -10.01 -49.55 8.33
N ALA A 407 -10.78 -48.49 8.51
CA ALA A 407 -10.68 -47.58 9.64
C ALA A 407 -12.07 -47.12 10.09
N GLU A 408 -12.16 -46.65 11.32
CA GLU A 408 -13.37 -46.06 11.88
C GLU A 408 -13.04 -44.65 12.35
N VAL A 409 -13.88 -43.70 11.94
CA VAL A 409 -13.83 -42.32 12.43
C VAL A 409 -14.97 -42.10 13.41
N ARG A 410 -14.63 -41.56 14.59
CA ARG A 410 -15.59 -41.10 15.59
C ARG A 410 -15.53 -39.60 15.70
N TRP A 411 -16.68 -38.96 15.79
CA TRP A 411 -16.75 -37.52 16.08
C TRP A 411 -17.61 -37.27 17.31
N SER A 412 -17.22 -36.25 18.06
CA SER A 412 -18.04 -35.65 19.10
C SER A 412 -17.90 -34.13 19.05
N PHE A 413 -18.98 -33.41 19.28
CA PHE A 413 -18.93 -31.96 19.32
C PHE A 413 -18.89 -31.45 20.76
N ARG A 414 -18.02 -30.47 21.01
CA ARG A 414 -18.06 -29.65 22.21
C ARG A 414 -18.85 -28.38 21.94
N GLY A 415 -19.92 -28.15 22.70
CA GLY A 415 -20.80 -26.98 22.58
C GLY A 415 -22.20 -27.35 22.06
N GLN A 416 -22.98 -26.34 21.67
CA GLN A 416 -24.37 -26.53 21.26
C GLN A 416 -24.46 -26.88 19.76
N THR A 417 -24.78 -28.14 19.44
CA THR A 417 -24.93 -28.64 18.07
C THR A 417 -26.31 -28.41 17.46
N SER A 418 -27.30 -27.99 18.24
CA SER A 418 -28.70 -27.83 17.79
C SER A 418 -28.90 -26.82 16.66
N ARG A 419 -27.87 -26.02 16.33
CA ARG A 419 -27.90 -25.06 15.23
C ARG A 419 -27.39 -25.64 13.91
N ILE A 420 -26.66 -26.75 13.95
CA ILE A 420 -26.16 -27.42 12.74
C ILE A 420 -27.36 -28.09 12.07
N GLN A 421 -27.63 -27.72 10.82
CA GLN A 421 -28.75 -28.26 10.04
C GLN A 421 -28.36 -29.54 9.31
N GLU A 422 -27.12 -29.59 8.85
CA GLU A 422 -26.56 -30.74 8.16
C GLU A 422 -25.08 -30.89 8.55
N LEU A 423 -24.69 -32.12 8.87
CA LEU A 423 -23.31 -32.52 9.06
C LEU A 423 -22.88 -33.42 7.90
N VAL A 424 -21.76 -33.09 7.28
CA VAL A 424 -21.10 -33.90 6.26
C VAL A 424 -19.67 -34.21 6.72
N VAL A 425 -19.32 -35.48 6.74
CA VAL A 425 -17.98 -35.98 7.01
C VAL A 425 -17.42 -36.56 5.71
N MET A 426 -16.28 -36.05 5.27
CA MET A 426 -15.69 -36.43 3.99
C MET A 426 -14.24 -36.86 4.16
N LEU A 427 -13.84 -37.85 3.40
CA LEU A 427 -12.45 -38.22 3.19
C LEU A 427 -11.95 -37.54 1.91
N ARG A 428 -10.83 -36.84 2.00
CA ARG A 428 -10.26 -36.11 0.87
C ARG A 428 -8.78 -36.40 0.69
N GLY A 429 -8.39 -36.71 -0.55
CA GLY A 429 -7.01 -36.83 -1.01
C GLY A 429 -6.65 -35.65 -1.90
N VAL A 430 -5.63 -34.89 -1.49
CA VAL A 430 -5.14 -33.71 -2.20
C VAL A 430 -3.67 -33.87 -2.56
N GLU A 431 -3.37 -33.68 -3.84
CA GLU A 431 -2.01 -33.50 -4.32
C GLU A 431 -1.65 -32.02 -4.24
N GLU A 432 -0.57 -31.68 -3.54
CA GLU A 432 0.02 -30.35 -3.55
C GLU A 432 1.36 -30.39 -4.29
N ALA A 433 1.43 -29.69 -5.42
CA ALA A 433 2.65 -29.56 -6.22
C ALA A 433 3.11 -28.10 -6.27
N ARG A 434 4.40 -27.88 -6.04
CA ARG A 434 5.06 -26.58 -6.23
C ARG A 434 5.85 -26.58 -7.53
N TYR A 435 5.39 -25.79 -8.48
CA TYR A 435 6.11 -25.58 -9.74
C TYR A 435 6.65 -24.16 -9.84
N ARG A 436 7.73 -24.03 -10.61
CA ARG A 436 8.35 -22.75 -10.93
C ARG A 436 7.91 -22.33 -12.32
N SER A 437 7.14 -21.25 -12.40
CA SER A 437 6.79 -20.59 -13.65
C SER A 437 7.64 -19.31 -13.75
N GLY A 438 8.73 -19.39 -14.53
CA GLY A 438 9.72 -18.31 -14.63
C GLY A 438 10.40 -17.99 -13.28
N LYS A 439 10.23 -16.74 -12.80
CA LYS A 439 10.77 -16.28 -11.50
C LYS A 439 9.84 -16.56 -10.30
N ASN A 440 8.62 -17.06 -10.53
CA ASN A 440 7.62 -17.24 -9.48
C ASN A 440 7.40 -18.72 -9.14
N THR A 441 7.40 -19.04 -7.85
CA THR A 441 6.96 -20.34 -7.34
C THR A 441 5.45 -20.30 -7.12
N ARG A 442 4.72 -21.20 -7.77
CA ARG A 442 3.28 -21.39 -7.57
C ARG A 442 3.05 -22.74 -6.91
N THR A 443 2.12 -22.77 -5.97
CA THR A 443 1.60 -24.01 -5.38
C THR A 443 0.26 -24.29 -6.03
N ALA A 444 0.11 -25.42 -6.71
CA ALA A 444 -1.19 -25.93 -7.10
C ALA A 444 -1.60 -27.04 -6.15
N GLN A 445 -2.89 -27.09 -5.87
CA GLN A 445 -3.53 -28.18 -5.17
C GLN A 445 -4.56 -28.79 -6.10
N ASN A 446 -4.53 -30.11 -6.24
CA ASN A 446 -5.52 -30.87 -7.00
C ASN A 446 -6.15 -31.89 -6.06
N THR A 447 -7.48 -31.94 -6.01
CA THR A 447 -8.18 -33.01 -5.28
C THR A 447 -8.25 -34.22 -6.21
N PHE A 448 -7.55 -35.29 -5.88
CA PHE A 448 -7.56 -36.51 -6.67
C PHE A 448 -8.54 -37.55 -6.12
N TYR A 449 -9.00 -37.38 -4.88
CA TYR A 449 -9.95 -38.29 -4.24
C TYR A 449 -10.87 -37.53 -3.30
N GLU A 450 -12.16 -37.85 -3.35
CA GLU A 450 -13.18 -37.33 -2.46
C GLU A 450 -14.24 -38.42 -2.23
N LEU A 451 -14.54 -38.70 -0.97
CA LEU A 451 -15.56 -39.67 -0.58
C LEU A 451 -16.36 -39.11 0.59
N GLU A 452 -17.68 -38.99 0.41
CA GLU A 452 -18.60 -38.70 1.50
C GLU A 452 -18.73 -39.94 2.38
N LEU A 453 -18.24 -39.85 3.62
CA LEU A 453 -18.31 -40.95 4.58
C LEU A 453 -19.67 -40.97 5.28
N HIS A 454 -20.20 -39.79 5.60
CA HIS A 454 -21.44 -39.66 6.33
C HIS A 454 -22.10 -38.31 6.08
N ARG A 455 -23.42 -38.30 5.92
CA ARG A 455 -24.26 -37.11 5.86
C ARG A 455 -25.49 -37.33 6.73
N THR A 456 -25.79 -36.37 7.60
CA THR A 456 -26.96 -36.45 8.46
C THR A 456 -27.50 -35.07 8.81
N ALA A 457 -28.83 -34.99 8.94
CA ALA A 457 -29.54 -33.85 9.50
C ALA A 457 -30.12 -34.16 10.90
N ASP A 458 -29.88 -35.38 11.43
CA ASP A 458 -30.35 -35.80 12.75
C ASP A 458 -29.48 -35.19 13.85
N SER A 459 -30.09 -34.37 14.71
CA SER A 459 -29.39 -33.68 15.80
C SER A 459 -28.60 -34.57 16.76
N TYR A 460 -29.03 -35.82 17.00
CA TYR A 460 -28.32 -36.76 17.86
C TYR A 460 -27.06 -37.31 17.17
N GLN A 461 -27.17 -37.65 15.88
CA GLN A 461 -26.04 -38.12 15.07
C GLN A 461 -25.04 -36.99 14.78
N ILE A 462 -25.51 -35.74 14.72
CA ILE A 462 -24.65 -34.56 14.63
C ILE A 462 -23.83 -34.39 15.92
N ALA A 463 -24.44 -34.54 17.10
CA ALA A 463 -23.76 -34.37 18.38
C ALA A 463 -22.61 -35.35 18.58
N SER A 464 -22.83 -36.61 18.22
CA SER A 464 -21.81 -37.65 18.23
C SER A 464 -22.19 -38.79 17.29
N GLY A 465 -21.20 -39.36 16.60
CA GLY A 465 -21.42 -40.50 15.73
C GLY A 465 -20.12 -41.18 15.34
N GLN A 466 -20.25 -42.30 14.63
CA GLN A 466 -19.13 -43.06 14.11
C GLN A 466 -19.46 -43.64 12.74
N VAL A 467 -18.47 -43.71 11.87
CA VAL A 467 -18.60 -44.39 10.58
C VAL A 467 -17.33 -45.15 10.24
N GLY A 468 -17.51 -46.38 9.79
CA GLY A 468 -16.44 -47.21 9.23
C GLY A 468 -16.25 -46.91 7.75
N PHE A 469 -15.01 -46.93 7.28
CA PHE A 469 -14.68 -46.75 5.88
C PHE A 469 -13.50 -47.62 5.47
N VAL A 470 -13.38 -47.85 4.16
CA VAL A 470 -12.26 -48.58 3.55
C VAL A 470 -11.43 -47.58 2.77
N MET A 471 -10.12 -47.59 2.98
CA MET A 471 -9.21 -46.78 2.19
C MET A 471 -9.12 -47.34 0.76
N PRO A 472 -9.25 -46.50 -0.29
CA PRO A 472 -9.10 -46.95 -1.67
C PRO A 472 -7.73 -47.58 -1.91
N ALA A 473 -7.71 -48.80 -2.44
CA ALA A 473 -6.49 -49.59 -2.64
C ALA A 473 -5.64 -49.12 -3.83
N ASP A 474 -6.28 -48.49 -4.82
CA ASP A 474 -5.74 -48.02 -6.09
C ASP A 474 -5.32 -46.54 -6.08
N THR A 475 -5.04 -46.00 -4.90
CA THR A 475 -4.63 -44.59 -4.73
C THR A 475 -3.24 -44.45 -4.12
N MET A 476 -2.73 -43.22 -4.09
CA MET A 476 -1.42 -42.94 -3.52
C MET A 476 -1.49 -42.76 -2.00
N HIS A 477 -0.58 -43.41 -1.29
CA HIS A 477 -0.40 -43.23 0.16
C HIS A 477 0.08 -41.81 0.49
N SER A 478 0.02 -41.41 1.77
CA SER A 478 0.49 -40.11 2.20
C SER A 478 1.98 -39.94 1.91
N PHE A 479 2.33 -38.84 1.25
CA PHE A 479 3.69 -38.57 0.82
C PHE A 479 4.02 -37.10 1.03
N GLU A 480 5.18 -36.79 1.58
CA GLU A 480 5.63 -35.41 1.73
C GLU A 480 7.09 -35.24 1.28
N ALA A 481 7.26 -34.63 0.11
CA ALA A 481 8.55 -34.12 -0.33
C ALA A 481 8.57 -32.58 -0.30
N ALA A 482 9.73 -32.00 -0.63
CA ALA A 482 9.92 -30.55 -0.62
C ALA A 482 8.98 -29.81 -1.61
N ASN A 483 8.68 -30.44 -2.74
CA ASN A 483 7.92 -29.82 -3.83
C ASN A 483 6.59 -30.52 -4.13
N ASN A 484 6.45 -31.82 -3.82
CA ASN A 484 5.25 -32.60 -4.09
C ASN A 484 4.78 -33.26 -2.80
N LYS A 485 3.48 -33.21 -2.56
CA LYS A 485 2.85 -33.84 -1.41
C LYS A 485 1.55 -34.51 -1.82
N ILE A 486 1.29 -35.65 -1.21
CA ILE A 486 0.00 -36.33 -1.21
C ILE A 486 -0.50 -36.26 0.22
N LEU A 487 -1.55 -35.47 0.42
CA LEU A 487 -2.15 -35.20 1.72
C LEU A 487 -3.52 -35.84 1.79
N TRP A 488 -3.77 -36.56 2.87
CA TRP A 488 -5.08 -37.10 3.19
C TRP A 488 -5.66 -36.38 4.40
N SER A 489 -6.94 -36.07 4.34
CA SER A 489 -7.65 -35.41 5.43
C SER A 489 -9.09 -35.87 5.56
N LEU A 490 -9.59 -35.85 6.79
CA LEU A 490 -11.00 -35.90 7.12
C LEU A 490 -11.52 -34.47 7.24
N GLU A 491 -12.50 -34.10 6.43
CA GLU A 491 -13.18 -32.82 6.48
C GLU A 491 -14.53 -32.97 7.17
N VAL A 492 -14.80 -32.11 8.16
CA VAL A 492 -16.06 -32.05 8.90
C VAL A 492 -16.72 -30.73 8.60
N HIS A 493 -17.85 -30.78 7.89
CA HIS A 493 -18.63 -29.62 7.47
C HIS A 493 -20.00 -29.63 8.15
N GLY A 494 -20.26 -28.66 9.02
CA GLY A 494 -21.55 -28.42 9.64
C GLY A 494 -22.16 -27.13 9.11
N SER A 495 -23.27 -27.21 8.37
CA SER A 495 -23.96 -26.04 7.83
C SER A 495 -24.84 -25.38 8.89
N ILE A 496 -24.77 -24.05 9.02
CA ILE A 496 -25.59 -23.29 9.97
C ILE A 496 -26.24 -22.09 9.26
N LYS A 497 -27.57 -22.09 9.15
CA LYS A 497 -28.28 -21.01 8.45
C LYS A 497 -28.10 -19.66 9.16
N GLY A 498 -27.66 -18.65 8.39
CA GLY A 498 -27.49 -17.28 8.89
C GLY A 498 -26.36 -17.11 9.91
N TRP A 499 -25.47 -18.10 10.04
CA TRP A 499 -24.35 -18.11 10.98
C TRP A 499 -23.11 -18.68 10.27
N PRO A 500 -21.90 -18.46 10.80
CA PRO A 500 -20.72 -19.14 10.28
C PRO A 500 -20.82 -20.67 10.33
N ASP A 501 -20.58 -21.34 9.22
CA ASP A 501 -20.49 -22.81 9.16
C ASP A 501 -19.33 -23.35 10.02
N VAL A 502 -19.48 -24.57 10.49
CA VAL A 502 -18.36 -25.35 11.03
C VAL A 502 -17.62 -25.97 9.84
N LYS A 503 -16.34 -25.66 9.68
CA LYS A 503 -15.47 -26.30 8.68
C LYS A 503 -14.12 -26.59 9.30
N GLU A 504 -13.87 -27.85 9.57
CA GLU A 504 -12.61 -28.32 10.14
C GLU A 504 -12.02 -29.42 9.28
N SER A 505 -10.70 -29.41 9.12
CA SER A 505 -9.96 -30.39 8.33
C SER A 505 -8.88 -31.01 9.21
N PHE A 506 -8.88 -32.33 9.28
CA PHE A 506 -8.03 -33.13 10.12
C PHE A 506 -7.15 -34.03 9.25
N LYS A 507 -5.83 -33.83 9.30
CA LYS A 507 -4.89 -34.65 8.53
C LYS A 507 -4.89 -36.09 9.05
N ILE A 508 -4.88 -37.06 8.15
CA ILE A 508 -4.69 -38.48 8.46
C ILE A 508 -3.44 -39.02 7.77
N ASN A 509 -2.88 -40.09 8.31
CA ASN A 509 -1.69 -40.75 7.75
C ASN A 509 -2.08 -42.04 7.04
N VAL A 510 -1.90 -42.06 5.72
CA VAL A 510 -2.17 -43.23 4.88
C VAL A 510 -0.84 -43.86 4.49
N VAL A 511 -0.69 -45.16 4.72
CA VAL A 511 0.54 -45.92 4.43
C VAL A 511 0.34 -46.88 3.26
N PRO A 512 1.41 -47.35 2.60
CA PRO A 512 1.29 -48.36 1.55
C PRO A 512 0.50 -49.59 2.01
N GLY A 513 -0.25 -50.22 1.11
CA GLY A 513 -0.89 -51.51 1.37
C GLY A 513 0.17 -52.60 1.58
N ALA A 514 -0.18 -53.66 2.31
CA ALA A 514 0.69 -54.83 2.40
C ALA A 514 0.86 -55.44 1.00
N ALA A 515 2.09 -55.71 0.60
CA ALA A 515 2.35 -56.48 -0.61
C ALA A 515 1.71 -57.86 -0.42
N SER A 516 0.74 -58.19 -1.27
CA SER A 516 0.14 -59.52 -1.38
C SER A 516 1.15 -60.55 -1.84
#